data_AF-A0A960XT57-F1
#
_entry.id   AF-A0A960XT57-F1
#
_cell.length_a   1.000
_cell.length_b   1.000
_cell.length_c   1.000
_cell.angle_alpha   90.00
_cell.angle_beta   90.00
_cell.angle_gamma   90.00
#
_symmetry.space_group_name_H-M   'P 1'
#
loop_
_entity.id
_entity.type
_entity.pdbx_description
1 polymer ?
#
loop_
_entity_poly.entity_id
_entity_poly.type
_entity_poly.pdbx_seq_one_letter_code
_entity_poly.pdbx_strand_id
1 'polypeptide(L)' 'ARVETRTLDMHIMHLRKKLGDAEQRHLRTVRGSGWQFDSEP' A
#
# COMPACT_ATOMS: atom_id res chain seq x y z
N ALA A 1 -7.08 20.00 5.44
CA ALA A 1 -5.92 19.27 5.97
C ALA A 1 -5.01 18.91 4.81
N ARG A 2 -3.72 19.28 4.84
CA ARG A 2 -2.76 18.91 3.80
C ARG A 2 -2.35 17.45 4.03
N VAL A 3 -2.78 16.54 3.16
CA VAL A 3 -2.36 15.14 3.22
C VAL A 3 -0.95 15.07 2.64
N GLU A 4 0.04 14.91 3.51
CA GLU A 4 1.43 14.64 3.13
C GLU A 4 1.50 13.26 2.47
N THR A 5 1.48 13.18 1.15
CA THR A 5 1.51 11.90 0.41
C THR A 5 2.89 11.27 0.34
N ARG A 6 3.97 12.08 0.46
CA ARG A 6 5.36 11.58 0.49
C ARG A 6 5.62 10.61 1.64
N THR A 7 4.95 10.78 2.77
CA THR A 7 5.05 9.83 3.90
C THR A 7 4.23 8.57 3.64
N LEU A 8 3.10 8.67 2.91
CA LEU A 8 2.27 7.51 2.56
C LEU A 8 3.00 6.52 1.65
N ASP A 9 3.70 7.00 0.62
CA ASP A 9 4.53 6.13 -0.24
C ASP A 9 5.56 5.33 0.60
N MET A 10 6.25 6.01 1.51
CA MET A 10 7.21 5.39 2.43
C MET A 10 6.54 4.35 3.34
N HIS A 11 5.38 4.68 3.91
CA HIS A 11 4.66 3.76 4.77
C HIS A 11 4.15 2.52 4.02
N ILE A 12 3.66 2.68 2.79
CA ILE A 12 3.23 1.56 1.95
C ILE A 12 4.41 0.66 1.60
N MET A 13 5.57 1.23 1.28
CA MET A 13 6.79 0.45 1.03
C MET A 13 7.21 -0.35 2.27
N HIS A 14 7.24 0.29 3.45
CA HIS A 14 7.56 -0.39 4.71
C HIS A 14 6.54 -1.46 5.06
N LEU A 15 5.25 -1.23 4.80
CA LEU A 15 4.19 -2.21 5.03
C LEU A 15 4.36 -3.44 4.14
N ARG A 16 4.61 -3.27 2.84
CA ARG A 16 4.89 -4.39 1.91
C ARG A 16 6.06 -5.25 2.37
N LYS A 17 7.14 -4.61 2.84
CA LYS A 17 8.30 -5.31 3.39
C LYS A 17 7.96 -6.14 4.63
N LYS A 18 7.08 -5.65 5.51
CA LYS A 18 6.65 -6.36 6.73
C LYS A 18 5.68 -7.50 6.44
N LEU A 19 4.82 -7.35 5.42
CA LEU A 19 3.85 -8.36 5.01
C LEU A 19 4.53 -9.59 4.37
N GLY A 20 5.70 -9.40 3.75
CA GLY A 20 6.38 -10.49 3.03
C GLY A 20 5.62 -10.90 1.75
N ASP A 21 6.11 -11.90 1.04
CA ASP A 21 5.64 -12.19 -0.34
C ASP A 21 4.22 -12.77 -0.39
N ALA A 22 3.82 -13.53 0.62
CA ALA A 22 2.51 -14.19 0.66
C ALA A 22 1.35 -13.19 0.82
N GLU A 23 1.57 -12.08 1.52
CA GLU A 23 0.51 -11.13 1.90
C GLU A 23 0.54 -9.84 1.05
N GLN A 24 1.57 -9.66 0.22
CA GLN A 24 1.69 -8.50 -0.69
C GLN A 24 0.53 -8.40 -1.70
N ARG A 25 -0.08 -9.53 -2.07
CA ARG A 25 -1.25 -9.59 -2.95
C ARG A 25 -2.47 -8.84 -2.42
N HIS A 26 -2.57 -8.68 -1.09
CA HIS A 26 -3.64 -7.91 -0.46
C HIS A 26 -3.47 -6.40 -0.59
N LEU A 27 -2.31 -5.88 -1.03
CA LEU A 27 -2.07 -4.44 -1.12
C LEU A 27 -1.72 -3.99 -2.55
N ARG A 28 -2.76 -3.68 -3.33
CA ARG A 28 -2.64 -3.25 -4.74
C ARG A 28 -2.39 -1.76 -4.88
N THR A 29 -1.61 -1.39 -5.90
CA THR A 29 -1.47 0.00 -6.34
C THR A 29 -2.47 0.26 -7.47
N VAL A 30 -3.34 1.26 -7.30
CA VAL A 30 -4.27 1.74 -8.30
C VAL A 30 -3.70 3.01 -8.90
N ARG A 31 -3.22 2.93 -10.14
CA ARG A 31 -2.54 4.03 -10.83
C ARG A 31 -3.48 5.24 -10.95
N GLY A 32 -3.03 6.39 -10.47
CA GLY A 32 -3.82 7.64 -10.48
C GLY A 32 -4.81 7.78 -9.32
N SER A 33 -4.94 6.77 -8.44
CA SER A 33 -5.87 6.81 -7.29
C SER A 33 -5.19 6.53 -5.95
N GLY A 34 -4.19 5.66 -5.88
CA GLY A 34 -3.47 5.33 -4.64
C GLY A 34 -3.32 3.84 -4.43
N TRP A 35 -3.70 3.34 -3.25
CA TRP A 35 -3.60 1.92 -2.89
C TRP A 35 -4.94 1.38 -2.40
N GLN A 36 -5.15 0.10 -2.63
CA GLN A 36 -6.34 -0.63 -2.23
C GLN A 36 -5.94 -1.88 -1.45
N PHE A 37 -6.68 -2.16 -0.38
CA PHE A 37 -6.59 -3.43 0.32
C PHE A 37 -7.63 -4.39 -0.25
N ASP A 38 -7.19 -5.55 -0.76
CA ASP A 38 -8.05 -6.64 -1.22
C ASP A 38 -8.14 -7.69 -0.10
N SER A 39 -9.30 -7.77 0.54
CA SER A 39 -9.57 -8.75 1.60
C SER A 39 -9.89 -10.15 1.08
N GLU A 40 -10.11 -10.28 -0.23
CA GLU A 40 -10.39 -11.55 -0.90
C GLU A 40 -9.15 -12.02 -1.69
N PRO A 41 -8.76 -13.31 -1.60
CA PRO A 41 -7.58 -13.85 -2.27
C PRO A 41 -7.70 -13.93 -3.79
#